data_AF-A0A2P6RVQ0-F1
#
_entry.id   AF-A0A2P6RVQ0-F1
#
_cell.length_a   1.000
_cell.length_b   1.000
_cell.length_c   1.000
_cell.angle_alpha   90.00
_cell.angle_beta   90.00
_cell.angle_gamma   90.00
#
_symmetry.space_group_name_H-M   'P 1'
#
loop_
_entity.id
_entity.type
_entity.pdbx_description
1 polymer ?
#
loop_
_entity_poly.entity_id
_entity_poly.type
_entity_poly.pdbx_seq_one_letter_code
_entity_poly.pdbx_strand_id
1 'polypeptide(L)'
;MKTWLTELEIGGATIPLFTIEDDEGAWPEPSCKHCRIADCESIHVSKKRFHMLVPVEEVWNECLNESVLDNPQGNSLLYVVIHMNAYAHLLWIQRSSSGVMSGSNLMDIWDCLCKNLEIRDVTLEDVSKKGNVDLRLLCGVAYGRSWFGRWGYKFWRGSYGVDEVKYEIALACLRNLDISQVVEVFRKVEDQYALVHRLEGVLERYRRLSHSPFKTLSDLLVFILTYPAKSRMAKEACTIASIPRKGWTREQINETLKVLINILDKRGPVSGEDLIEAASSKVSPGELLEYVISTMKNLKCGMHQIVARKENPISNLTEYSLETVPLLTTEAIDYYGDAVFVYETVVLQYPEVGSEYSMVKLCVDTMLNCAYL
;
A
#
# COMPACT_ATOMS: atom_id res chain seq x y z
N MET A 1 -7.74 -35.81 -1.31
CA MET A 1 -8.12 -34.86 -0.24
C MET A 1 -9.54 -34.34 -0.50
N LYS A 2 -10.24 -33.74 0.47
CA LYS A 2 -11.54 -33.07 0.16
C LYS A 2 -11.25 -31.69 -0.40
N THR A 3 -11.87 -31.37 -1.54
CA THR A 3 -11.65 -30.10 -2.25
C THR A 3 -12.99 -29.43 -2.51
N TRP A 4 -13.06 -28.13 -2.25
CA TRP A 4 -14.20 -27.28 -2.56
C TRP A 4 -13.75 -26.14 -3.47
N LEU A 5 -14.61 -25.78 -4.41
CA LEU A 5 -14.49 -24.58 -5.22
C LEU A 5 -15.55 -23.58 -4.73
N THR A 6 -15.12 -22.39 -4.35
CA THR A 6 -15.98 -21.26 -4.03
C THR A 6 -15.75 -20.18 -5.06
N GLU A 7 -16.81 -19.69 -5.69
CA GLU A 7 -16.75 -18.56 -6.61
C GLU A 7 -16.96 -17.26 -5.84
N LEU A 8 -15.96 -16.37 -5.86
CA LEU A 8 -16.02 -15.06 -5.21
C LEU A 8 -16.43 -14.00 -6.22
N GLU A 9 -17.52 -13.28 -5.95
CA GLU A 9 -18.00 -12.17 -6.79
C GLU A 9 -17.44 -10.84 -6.28
N ILE A 10 -16.45 -10.28 -6.98
CA ILE A 10 -15.76 -9.04 -6.57
C ILE A 10 -15.69 -8.08 -7.74
N GLY A 11 -16.33 -6.91 -7.60
CA GLY A 11 -16.27 -5.85 -8.62
C GLY A 11 -16.81 -6.25 -9.99
N GLY A 12 -17.69 -7.26 -10.06
CA GLY A 12 -18.23 -7.83 -11.30
C GLY A 12 -17.35 -8.89 -11.97
N ALA A 13 -16.27 -9.32 -11.30
CA ALA A 13 -15.47 -10.47 -11.70
C ALA A 13 -15.70 -11.66 -10.76
N THR A 14 -15.82 -12.85 -11.34
CA THR A 14 -15.91 -14.12 -10.61
C THR A 14 -14.51 -14.70 -10.46
N ILE A 15 -14.04 -14.85 -9.22
CA ILE A 15 -12.70 -15.36 -8.90
C ILE A 15 -12.84 -16.73 -8.22
N PRO A 16 -12.17 -17.78 -8.73
CA PRO A 16 -12.22 -19.09 -8.11
C PRO A 16 -11.32 -19.15 -6.87
N LEU A 17 -11.88 -19.58 -5.74
CA LEU A 17 -11.16 -19.89 -4.51
C LEU A 17 -11.27 -21.40 -4.24
N PHE A 18 -10.15 -22.09 -4.28
CA PHE A 18 -10.07 -23.49 -3.95
C PHE A 18 -9.72 -23.67 -2.48
N THR A 19 -10.48 -24.51 -1.80
CA THR A 19 -10.20 -24.93 -0.42
C THR A 19 -9.95 -26.42 -0.40
N ILE A 20 -8.81 -26.84 0.14
CA ILE A 20 -8.42 -28.25 0.23
C ILE A 20 -8.22 -28.58 1.71
N GLU A 21 -9.00 -29.54 2.22
CA GLU A 21 -8.82 -30.10 3.55
C GLU A 21 -7.67 -31.10 3.54
N ASP A 22 -6.69 -30.84 4.39
CA ASP A 22 -5.54 -31.71 4.62
C ASP A 22 -5.68 -32.36 6.02
N ASP A 23 -5.99 -33.65 6.02
CA ASP A 23 -6.22 -34.46 7.23
C ASP A 23 -4.90 -35.10 7.74
N GLU A 24 -4.70 -35.13 9.06
CA GLU A 24 -3.49 -35.60 9.79
C GLU A 24 -2.91 -36.95 9.32
N GLY A 25 -3.74 -37.85 8.76
CA GLY A 25 -3.33 -39.21 8.39
C GLY A 25 -2.24 -39.30 7.31
N ALA A 26 -1.89 -38.19 6.66
CA ALA A 26 -0.91 -38.12 5.57
C ALA A 26 0.40 -37.36 5.93
N TRP A 27 0.57 -36.88 7.17
CA TRP A 27 1.63 -35.91 7.49
C TRP A 27 2.90 -36.58 8.00
N PRO A 28 4.09 -36.21 7.50
CA PRO A 28 5.37 -36.70 8.04
C PRO A 28 5.66 -36.19 9.46
N GLU A 29 5.11 -35.03 9.85
CA GLU A 29 5.32 -34.41 11.16
C GLU A 29 3.99 -33.90 11.76
N PRO A 30 3.78 -34.03 13.08
CA PRO A 30 2.54 -33.63 13.76
C PRO A 30 2.36 -32.11 13.89
N SER A 31 3.40 -31.31 13.69
CA SER A 31 3.34 -29.86 13.78
C SER A 31 3.52 -29.20 12.42
N CYS A 32 2.70 -28.19 12.11
CA CYS A 32 2.86 -27.37 10.92
C CYS A 32 4.25 -26.70 10.88
N LYS A 33 4.98 -26.89 9.78
CA LYS A 33 6.30 -26.29 9.56
C LYS A 33 6.28 -24.77 9.68
N HIS A 34 5.23 -24.10 9.22
CA HIS A 34 5.12 -22.64 9.27
C HIS A 34 4.91 -22.13 10.70
N CYS A 35 4.14 -22.85 11.53
CA CYS A 35 4.02 -22.53 12.97
C CYS A 35 5.36 -22.69 13.69
N ARG A 36 6.12 -23.74 13.37
CA ARG A 36 7.43 -23.99 13.96
C ARG A 36 8.42 -22.87 13.62
N ILE A 37 8.43 -22.40 12.37
CA ILE A 37 9.35 -21.34 11.94
C ILE A 37 8.92 -19.97 12.52
N ALA A 38 7.62 -19.72 12.61
CA ALA A 38 7.06 -18.51 13.24
C ALA A 38 7.17 -18.53 14.78
N ASP A 39 7.67 -19.61 15.38
CA ASP A 39 7.82 -19.81 16.84
C ASP A 39 6.50 -19.63 17.60
N CYS A 40 5.39 -20.07 16.98
CA CYS A 40 4.07 -19.87 17.55
C CYS A 40 3.67 -21.10 18.38
N GLU A 41 4.19 -21.15 19.60
CA GLU A 41 4.01 -22.28 20.53
C GLU A 41 2.53 -22.60 20.82
N SER A 42 1.65 -21.60 20.72
CA SER A 42 0.20 -21.75 20.93
C SER A 42 -0.55 -22.40 19.76
N ILE A 43 0.05 -22.52 18.57
CA ILE A 43 -0.59 -23.07 17.34
C ILE A 43 -0.41 -24.60 17.23
N HIS A 44 0.40 -25.23 18.08
CA HIS A 44 0.72 -26.67 18.02
C HIS A 44 -0.45 -27.64 18.28
N VAL A 45 -1.69 -27.17 18.36
CA VAL A 45 -2.86 -27.95 18.80
C VAL A 45 -3.93 -28.13 17.70
N SER A 46 -3.71 -27.60 16.48
CA SER A 46 -4.70 -27.76 15.40
C SER A 46 -4.58 -29.14 14.73
N LYS A 47 -5.67 -29.92 14.79
CA LYS A 47 -5.75 -31.26 14.19
C LYS A 47 -6.10 -31.29 12.71
N LYS A 48 -6.37 -30.11 12.13
CA LYS A 48 -6.74 -29.94 10.72
C LYS A 48 -6.17 -28.65 10.17
N ARG A 49 -5.78 -28.67 8.90
CA ARG A 49 -5.47 -27.46 8.15
C ARG A 49 -6.21 -27.45 6.83
N PHE A 50 -6.48 -26.25 6.35
CA PHE A 50 -7.12 -25.98 5.08
C PHE A 50 -6.14 -25.18 4.24
N HIS A 51 -5.87 -25.67 3.04
CA HIS A 51 -5.13 -24.93 2.03
C HIS A 51 -6.15 -24.14 1.23
N MET A 52 -6.06 -22.81 1.24
CA MET A 52 -6.86 -21.96 0.39
C MET A 52 -5.96 -21.31 -0.66
N LEU A 53 -6.36 -21.40 -1.93
CA LEU A 53 -5.60 -20.81 -3.02
C LEU A 53 -6.50 -20.21 -4.10
N VAL A 54 -6.05 -19.09 -4.64
CA VAL A 54 -6.55 -18.51 -5.88
C VAL A 54 -5.53 -18.88 -6.95
N PRO A 55 -5.90 -19.71 -7.94
CA PRO A 55 -4.98 -20.15 -8.97
C PRO A 55 -4.65 -19.00 -9.94
N VAL A 56 -3.60 -19.20 -10.75
CA VAL A 56 -3.30 -18.29 -11.88
C VAL A 56 -4.45 -18.27 -12.90
N GLU A 57 -4.65 -17.13 -13.55
CA GLU A 57 -5.82 -16.89 -14.41
C GLU A 57 -5.94 -17.87 -15.58
N GLU A 58 -4.80 -18.36 -16.06
CA GLU A 58 -4.71 -19.30 -17.17
C GLU A 58 -5.46 -20.61 -16.90
N VAL A 59 -5.63 -20.98 -15.62
CA VAL A 59 -6.25 -22.26 -15.21
C VAL A 59 -7.61 -22.08 -14.53
N TRP A 60 -8.22 -20.88 -14.56
CA TRP A 60 -9.52 -20.64 -13.92
C TRP A 60 -10.66 -21.50 -14.51
N ASN A 61 -10.55 -21.87 -15.78
CA ASN A 61 -11.54 -22.70 -16.48
C ASN A 61 -11.18 -24.20 -16.46
N GLU A 62 -10.10 -24.58 -15.79
CA GLU A 62 -9.63 -25.96 -15.72
C GLU A 62 -10.06 -26.63 -14.41
N CYS A 63 -10.31 -27.94 -14.45
CA CYS A 63 -10.45 -28.72 -13.23
C CYS A 63 -9.08 -28.82 -12.55
N LEU A 64 -8.83 -28.00 -11.52
CA LEU A 64 -7.57 -28.09 -10.78
C LEU A 64 -7.39 -29.49 -10.19
N ASN A 65 -6.24 -30.08 -10.47
CA ASN A 65 -5.81 -31.35 -9.90
C ASN A 65 -4.94 -31.08 -8.65
N GLU A 66 -4.75 -32.09 -7.81
CA GLU A 66 -3.94 -31.98 -6.58
C GLU A 66 -2.49 -31.52 -6.85
N SER A 67 -2.01 -31.58 -8.10
CA SER A 67 -0.67 -31.12 -8.50
C SER A 67 -0.43 -29.61 -8.34
N VAL A 68 -1.49 -28.82 -8.16
CA VAL A 68 -1.35 -27.40 -7.81
C VAL A 68 -0.61 -27.23 -6.47
N LEU A 69 -0.75 -28.18 -5.55
CA LEU A 69 -0.06 -28.18 -4.27
C LEU A 69 1.42 -28.59 -4.38
N ASP A 70 1.83 -29.23 -5.48
CA ASP A 70 3.23 -29.61 -5.71
C ASP A 70 4.11 -28.38 -5.98
N ASN A 71 3.52 -27.33 -6.58
CA ASN A 71 4.17 -26.03 -6.76
C ASN A 71 3.19 -24.86 -6.56
N PRO A 72 2.81 -24.54 -5.32
CA PRO A 72 1.82 -23.50 -5.04
C PRO A 72 2.27 -22.12 -5.50
N GLN A 73 3.57 -21.83 -5.42
CA GLN A 73 4.14 -20.52 -5.79
C GLN A 73 4.10 -20.25 -7.30
N GLY A 74 4.24 -21.29 -8.13
CA GLY A 74 4.16 -21.17 -9.59
C GLY A 74 2.73 -21.16 -10.13
N ASN A 75 1.78 -21.72 -9.37
CA ASN A 75 0.43 -22.03 -9.86
C ASN A 75 -0.68 -21.21 -9.18
N SER A 76 -0.34 -20.35 -8.21
CA SER A 76 -1.32 -19.56 -7.45
C SER A 76 -0.97 -18.08 -7.41
N LEU A 77 -2.01 -17.24 -7.50
CA LEU A 77 -1.94 -15.80 -7.22
C LEU A 77 -2.00 -15.51 -5.71
N LEU A 78 -2.71 -16.35 -4.96
CA LEU A 78 -2.80 -16.28 -3.51
C LEU A 78 -2.73 -17.71 -2.98
N TYR A 79 -1.92 -17.94 -1.95
CA TYR A 79 -1.86 -19.23 -1.26
C TYR A 79 -1.73 -19.00 0.24
N VAL A 80 -2.66 -19.58 0.99
CA VAL A 80 -2.72 -19.49 2.44
C VAL A 80 -2.99 -20.86 3.06
N VAL A 81 -2.55 -21.03 4.29
CA VAL A 81 -2.88 -22.19 5.12
C VAL A 81 -3.60 -21.72 6.35
N ILE A 82 -4.80 -22.26 6.60
CA ILE A 82 -5.64 -21.92 7.74
C ILE A 82 -5.76 -23.14 8.64
N HIS A 83 -5.53 -22.95 9.92
CA HIS A 83 -5.70 -23.95 10.96
C HIS A 83 -7.11 -23.89 11.55
N MET A 84 -7.60 -25.01 12.07
CA MET A 84 -8.92 -25.10 12.69
C MET A 84 -9.08 -24.23 13.94
N ASN A 85 -7.97 -23.83 14.58
CA ASN A 85 -7.97 -22.85 15.68
C ASN A 85 -7.96 -21.39 15.20
N ALA A 86 -8.27 -21.15 13.92
CA ALA A 86 -8.36 -19.84 13.27
C ALA A 86 -7.03 -19.06 13.20
N TYR A 87 -5.90 -19.75 13.26
CA TYR A 87 -4.60 -19.18 12.89
C TYR A 87 -4.33 -19.41 11.41
N ALA A 88 -3.71 -18.46 10.73
CA ALA A 88 -3.37 -18.60 9.32
C ALA A 88 -1.92 -18.25 9.00
N HIS A 89 -1.44 -18.77 7.87
CA HIS A 89 -0.18 -18.38 7.26
C HIS A 89 -0.47 -17.89 5.83
N LEU A 90 -0.08 -16.65 5.54
CA LEU A 90 -0.03 -16.15 4.17
C LEU A 90 1.30 -16.58 3.56
N LEU A 91 1.25 -17.53 2.63
CA LEU A 91 2.44 -18.19 2.11
C LEU A 91 2.89 -17.65 0.75
N TRP A 92 1.93 -17.19 -0.05
CA TRP A 92 2.24 -16.62 -1.35
C TRP A 92 1.21 -15.58 -1.75
N ILE A 93 1.70 -14.51 -2.37
CA ILE A 93 0.86 -13.56 -3.09
C ILE A 93 1.62 -13.02 -4.29
N GLN A 94 0.95 -13.00 -5.44
CA GLN A 94 1.53 -12.51 -6.68
C GLN A 94 0.46 -11.82 -7.52
N ARG A 95 0.85 -10.72 -8.18
CA ARG A 95 -0.01 -10.06 -9.16
C ARG A 95 -0.29 -10.98 -10.36
N SER A 96 -1.47 -10.85 -10.94
CA SER A 96 -1.77 -11.45 -12.23
C SER A 96 -0.82 -10.96 -13.33
N SER A 97 -0.59 -11.83 -14.32
CA SER A 97 0.11 -11.53 -15.56
C SER A 97 -0.67 -10.50 -16.41
N SER A 98 -1.99 -10.67 -16.48
CA SER A 98 -2.94 -9.81 -17.23
C SER A 98 -3.13 -8.41 -16.62
N GLY A 99 -2.86 -8.27 -15.31
CA GLY A 99 -3.14 -7.05 -14.55
C GLY A 99 -4.59 -6.91 -14.09
N VAL A 100 -5.46 -7.90 -14.36
CA VAL A 100 -6.86 -7.92 -13.90
C VAL A 100 -6.89 -7.96 -12.37
N MET A 101 -6.09 -8.84 -11.75
CA MET A 101 -5.91 -8.89 -10.30
C MET A 101 -4.60 -8.25 -9.87
N SER A 102 -4.69 -7.09 -9.21
CA SER A 102 -3.53 -6.50 -8.54
C SER A 102 -3.26 -7.19 -7.20
N GLY A 103 -2.00 -7.17 -6.74
CA GLY A 103 -1.65 -7.69 -5.41
C GLY A 103 -2.45 -7.00 -4.29
N SER A 104 -2.80 -5.72 -4.45
CA SER A 104 -3.66 -5.04 -3.47
C SER A 104 -5.08 -5.59 -3.45
N ASN A 105 -5.67 -5.92 -4.61
CA ASN A 105 -6.99 -6.54 -4.62
C ASN A 105 -6.97 -7.93 -3.99
N LEU A 106 -5.93 -8.73 -4.23
CA LEU A 106 -5.76 -10.03 -3.58
C LEU A 106 -5.64 -9.90 -2.05
N MET A 107 -4.93 -8.89 -1.57
CA MET A 107 -4.86 -8.60 -0.14
C MET A 107 -6.19 -8.11 0.44
N ASP A 108 -6.94 -7.28 -0.28
CA ASP A 108 -8.28 -6.83 0.15
C ASP A 108 -9.25 -8.02 0.27
N ILE A 109 -9.16 -8.99 -0.65
CA ILE A 109 -9.91 -10.25 -0.59
C ILE A 109 -9.48 -11.06 0.62
N TRP A 110 -8.17 -11.21 0.83
CA TRP A 110 -7.64 -11.96 1.97
C TRP A 110 -8.04 -11.33 3.30
N ASP A 111 -7.97 -10.00 3.44
CA ASP A 111 -8.42 -9.26 4.63
C ASP A 111 -9.92 -9.46 4.88
N CYS A 112 -10.72 -9.44 3.82
CA CYS A 112 -12.15 -9.75 3.89
C CYS A 112 -12.40 -11.19 4.36
N LEU A 113 -11.68 -12.18 3.81
CA LEU A 113 -11.77 -13.57 4.24
C LEU A 113 -11.36 -13.74 5.71
N CYS A 114 -10.30 -13.07 6.15
CA CYS A 114 -9.86 -13.08 7.55
C CYS A 114 -10.98 -12.60 8.49
N LYS A 115 -11.65 -11.51 8.14
CA LYS A 115 -12.79 -10.98 8.91
C LYS A 115 -13.98 -11.94 8.94
N ASN A 116 -14.36 -12.51 7.80
CA ASN A 116 -15.53 -13.39 7.71
C ASN A 116 -15.30 -14.77 8.34
N LEU A 117 -14.07 -15.27 8.32
CA LEU A 117 -13.68 -16.55 8.94
C LEU A 117 -13.23 -16.39 10.39
N GLU A 118 -13.28 -15.16 10.93
CA GLU A 118 -12.82 -14.81 12.29
C GLU A 118 -11.38 -15.29 12.56
N ILE A 119 -10.50 -15.11 11.58
CA ILE A 119 -9.08 -15.43 11.70
C ILE A 119 -8.47 -14.58 12.80
N ARG A 120 -7.83 -15.24 13.76
CA ARG A 120 -7.29 -14.64 14.98
C ARG A 120 -5.99 -13.90 14.71
N ASP A 121 -5.06 -14.59 14.07
CA ASP A 121 -3.74 -14.07 13.73
C ASP A 121 -3.26 -14.69 12.41
N VAL A 122 -2.52 -13.89 11.64
CA VAL A 122 -1.91 -14.32 10.39
C VAL A 122 -0.42 -14.05 10.45
N THR A 123 0.39 -15.06 10.21
CA THR A 123 1.84 -14.87 10.03
C THR A 123 2.17 -14.81 8.55
N LEU A 124 3.17 -14.01 8.19
CA LEU A 124 3.64 -13.89 6.82
C LEU A 124 5.17 -13.83 6.77
N GLU A 125 5.79 -14.63 5.90
CA GLU A 125 7.20 -14.42 5.55
C GLU A 125 7.30 -13.42 4.40
N ASP A 126 7.83 -12.21 4.63
CA ASP A 126 7.51 -11.10 3.73
C ASP A 126 8.04 -11.25 2.29
N VAL A 127 9.11 -11.98 1.95
CA VAL A 127 9.90 -12.12 0.67
C VAL A 127 9.56 -11.34 -0.63
N SER A 128 8.84 -10.23 -0.58
CA SER A 128 8.10 -9.67 -1.70
C SER A 128 8.98 -8.72 -2.49
N LYS A 129 9.09 -8.99 -3.78
CA LYS A 129 9.94 -8.22 -4.69
C LYS A 129 9.15 -7.71 -5.89
N LYS A 130 9.53 -6.54 -6.37
CA LYS A 130 9.09 -6.02 -7.68
C LYS A 130 10.32 -5.76 -8.53
N GLY A 131 10.63 -6.71 -9.42
CA GLY A 131 11.94 -6.76 -10.06
C GLY A 131 13.01 -7.05 -9.01
N ASN A 132 14.06 -6.23 -8.96
CA ASN A 132 15.14 -6.36 -7.97
C ASN A 132 14.90 -5.57 -6.67
N VAL A 133 13.71 -4.98 -6.50
CA VAL A 133 13.40 -4.13 -5.35
C VAL A 133 12.64 -4.91 -4.29
N ASP A 134 13.22 -5.01 -3.10
CA ASP A 134 12.58 -5.53 -1.90
C ASP A 134 11.48 -4.55 -1.44
N LEU A 135 10.22 -4.98 -1.56
CA LEU A 135 9.08 -4.11 -1.25
C LEU A 135 9.02 -3.74 0.23
N ARG A 136 9.47 -4.62 1.14
CA ARG A 136 9.60 -4.27 2.56
C ARG A 136 10.50 -3.06 2.79
N LEU A 137 11.58 -2.94 2.03
CA LEU A 137 12.58 -1.91 2.20
C LEU A 137 12.12 -0.64 1.52
N LEU A 138 11.68 -0.71 0.25
CA LEU A 138 11.13 0.45 -0.45
C LEU A 138 9.91 1.03 0.28
N CYS A 139 8.93 0.19 0.64
CA CYS A 139 7.75 0.65 1.36
C CYS A 139 8.07 1.06 2.80
N GLY A 140 8.98 0.36 3.48
CA GLY A 140 9.41 0.74 4.83
C GLY A 140 10.03 2.13 4.84
N VAL A 141 11.00 2.40 3.95
CA VAL A 141 11.67 3.70 3.86
C VAL A 141 10.72 4.80 3.34
N ALA A 142 9.81 4.49 2.41
CA ALA A 142 8.84 5.48 1.95
C ALA A 142 7.76 5.75 3.01
N TYR A 143 7.02 4.73 3.43
CA TYR A 143 5.76 4.87 4.17
C TYR A 143 5.86 4.57 5.67
N GLY A 144 7.02 4.13 6.16
CA GLY A 144 7.19 3.72 7.56
C GLY A 144 6.53 2.39 7.90
N ARG A 145 6.29 1.54 6.91
CA ARG A 145 5.73 0.19 7.07
C ARG A 145 6.00 -0.65 5.83
N SER A 146 6.01 -1.96 5.97
CA SER A 146 6.05 -2.86 4.82
C SER A 146 4.83 -2.66 3.91
N TRP A 147 4.86 -3.24 2.70
CA TRP A 147 3.71 -3.21 1.81
C TRP A 147 2.47 -3.84 2.48
N PHE A 148 2.67 -4.97 3.17
CA PHE A 148 1.64 -5.67 3.93
C PHE A 148 1.12 -4.87 5.13
N GLY A 149 1.95 -3.96 5.69
CA GLY A 149 1.52 -3.10 6.78
C GLY A 149 0.35 -2.17 6.43
N ARG A 150 0.00 -2.02 5.14
CA ARG A 150 -1.26 -1.38 4.73
C ARG A 150 -2.51 -2.15 5.21
N TRP A 151 -2.41 -3.45 5.39
CA TRP A 151 -3.46 -4.33 5.92
C TRP A 151 -3.23 -4.70 7.40
N GLY A 152 -2.40 -3.93 8.12
CA GLY A 152 -2.22 -4.08 9.56
C GLY A 152 -1.17 -5.11 10.01
N TYR A 153 -0.49 -5.78 9.07
CA TYR A 153 0.68 -6.63 9.36
C TYR A 153 1.82 -5.79 9.97
N LYS A 154 2.49 -6.31 10.99
CA LYS A 154 3.52 -5.60 11.76
C LYS A 154 4.73 -6.49 11.93
N PHE A 155 5.85 -5.94 12.37
CA PHE A 155 6.99 -6.77 12.73
C PHE A 155 6.56 -7.85 13.74
N TRP A 156 6.84 -9.11 13.43
CA TRP A 156 6.67 -10.22 14.36
C TRP A 156 8.03 -10.71 14.84
N ARG A 157 8.89 -11.10 13.90
CA ARG A 157 10.16 -11.76 14.23
C ARG A 157 11.24 -11.50 13.20
N GLY A 158 12.42 -11.17 13.72
CA GLY A 158 13.65 -11.07 12.95
C GLY A 158 14.52 -12.31 13.09
N SER A 159 15.32 -12.53 12.06
CA SER A 159 16.44 -13.47 12.04
C SER A 159 17.70 -12.79 12.57
N TYR A 160 18.72 -13.57 12.92
CA TYR A 160 20.05 -13.07 13.32
C TYR A 160 20.03 -12.07 14.51
N GLY A 161 19.08 -12.22 15.43
CA GLY A 161 18.99 -11.39 16.64
C GLY A 161 18.40 -9.99 16.40
N VAL A 162 17.73 -9.76 15.26
CA VAL A 162 16.91 -8.57 15.05
C VAL A 162 15.61 -8.69 15.84
N ASP A 163 15.40 -7.74 16.74
CA ASP A 163 14.16 -7.56 17.49
C ASP A 163 13.39 -6.33 16.96
N GLU A 164 12.18 -6.12 17.48
CA GLU A 164 11.30 -5.04 17.05
C GLU A 164 11.95 -3.66 17.26
N VAL A 165 12.67 -3.48 18.37
CA VAL A 165 13.33 -2.21 18.69
C VAL A 165 14.40 -1.88 17.65
N LYS A 166 15.24 -2.85 17.28
CA LYS A 166 16.25 -2.68 16.23
C LYS A 166 15.60 -2.41 14.88
N TYR A 167 14.51 -3.09 14.56
CA TYR A 167 13.76 -2.88 13.32
C TYR A 167 13.21 -1.44 13.25
N GLU A 168 12.57 -0.95 14.30
CA GLU A 168 12.01 0.40 14.34
C GLU A 168 13.09 1.49 14.29
N ILE A 169 14.24 1.27 14.95
CA ILE A 169 15.40 2.18 14.84
C ILE A 169 15.94 2.21 13.41
N ALA A 170 16.10 1.04 12.78
CA ALA A 170 16.58 0.94 11.41
C ALA A 170 15.64 1.64 10.42
N LEU A 171 14.34 1.39 10.57
CA LEU A 171 13.29 2.03 9.81
C LEU A 171 13.31 3.55 9.99
N ALA A 172 13.36 4.05 11.22
CA ALA A 172 13.42 5.48 11.51
C ALA A 172 14.69 6.13 10.96
N CYS A 173 15.84 5.46 11.02
CA CYS A 173 17.11 5.96 10.49
C CYS A 173 17.04 6.16 8.98
N LEU A 174 16.66 5.12 8.23
CA LEU A 174 16.61 5.19 6.77
C LEU A 174 15.57 6.20 6.26
N ARG A 175 14.40 6.25 6.90
CA ARG A 175 13.34 7.20 6.54
C ARG A 175 13.78 8.64 6.67
N ASN A 176 14.48 8.95 7.75
CA ASN A 176 14.88 10.30 8.12
C ASN A 176 16.26 10.70 7.59
N LEU A 177 16.85 9.93 6.67
CA LEU A 177 18.08 10.34 5.98
C LEU A 177 17.86 11.68 5.30
N ASP A 178 18.65 12.68 5.70
CA ASP A 178 18.59 14.01 5.13
C ASP A 178 19.13 13.99 3.70
N ILE A 179 18.32 14.41 2.74
CA ILE A 179 18.68 14.36 1.32
C ILE A 179 19.88 15.25 0.99
N SER A 180 20.02 16.39 1.68
CA SER A 180 21.15 17.30 1.45
C SER A 180 22.45 16.65 1.93
N GLN A 181 22.41 15.97 3.07
CA GLN A 181 23.55 15.20 3.58
C GLN A 181 23.89 14.03 2.67
N VAL A 182 22.88 13.28 2.20
CA VAL A 182 23.08 12.19 1.23
C VAL A 182 23.85 12.72 0.02
N VAL A 183 23.35 13.77 -0.65
CA VAL A 183 24.02 14.32 -1.84
C VAL A 183 25.46 14.74 -1.52
N GLU A 184 25.70 15.34 -0.36
CA GLU A 184 27.05 15.76 0.06
C GLU A 184 28.00 14.59 0.33
N VAL A 185 27.51 13.48 0.91
CA VAL A 185 28.32 12.26 1.08
C VAL A 185 28.72 11.70 -0.28
N PHE A 186 27.78 11.58 -1.22
CA PHE A 186 28.07 11.07 -2.55
C PHE A 186 29.04 11.97 -3.34
N ARG A 187 29.03 13.29 -3.13
CA ARG A 187 30.01 14.21 -3.74
C ARG A 187 31.46 13.96 -3.29
N LYS A 188 31.65 13.43 -2.08
CA LYS A 188 32.98 13.19 -1.50
C LYS A 188 33.64 11.91 -1.99
N VAL A 189 32.89 11.01 -2.63
CA VAL A 189 33.40 9.73 -3.12
C VAL A 189 33.88 9.89 -4.55
N GLU A 190 35.16 9.56 -4.77
CA GLU A 190 35.76 9.50 -6.10
C GLU A 190 34.95 8.53 -6.99
N ASP A 191 34.83 8.85 -8.28
CA ASP A 191 34.08 8.07 -9.29
C ASP A 191 32.53 8.05 -9.18
N GLN A 192 31.90 8.78 -8.25
CA GLN A 192 30.42 8.84 -8.14
C GLN A 192 29.77 10.07 -8.79
N TYR A 193 30.52 10.91 -9.51
CA TYR A 193 30.01 12.18 -10.09
C TYR A 193 28.76 11.99 -10.96
N ALA A 194 28.73 10.96 -11.82
CA ALA A 194 27.59 10.68 -12.68
C ALA A 194 26.32 10.29 -11.88
N LEU A 195 26.50 9.55 -10.78
CA LEU A 195 25.40 9.17 -9.88
C LEU A 195 24.85 10.39 -9.15
N VAL A 196 25.73 11.25 -8.61
CA VAL A 196 25.36 12.51 -7.96
C VAL A 196 24.56 13.39 -8.92
N HIS A 197 25.07 13.61 -10.13
CA HIS A 197 24.40 14.45 -11.12
C HIS A 197 23.00 13.90 -11.49
N ARG A 198 22.87 12.57 -11.59
CA ARG A 198 21.56 11.94 -11.82
C ARG A 198 20.61 12.11 -10.63
N LEU A 199 21.12 11.95 -9.40
CA LEU A 199 20.34 12.16 -8.17
C LEU A 199 19.86 13.60 -8.05
N GLU A 200 20.74 14.58 -8.27
CA GLU A 200 20.38 16.00 -8.29
C GLU A 200 19.33 16.31 -9.37
N GLY A 201 19.45 15.70 -10.56
CA GLY A 201 18.46 15.83 -11.63
C GLY A 201 17.08 15.28 -11.24
N VAL A 202 17.03 14.14 -10.54
CA VAL A 202 15.80 13.59 -9.98
C VAL A 202 15.22 14.54 -8.93
N LEU A 203 16.04 15.00 -7.99
CA LEU A 203 15.62 15.91 -6.93
C LEU A 203 15.02 17.20 -7.48
N GLU A 204 15.69 17.86 -8.42
CA GLU A 204 15.22 19.10 -9.02
C GLU A 204 13.90 18.90 -9.79
N ARG A 205 13.79 17.79 -10.54
CA ARG A 205 12.56 17.43 -11.26
C ARG A 205 11.38 17.33 -10.31
N TYR A 206 11.49 16.54 -9.24
CA TYR A 206 10.37 16.34 -8.31
C TYR A 206 10.13 17.56 -7.42
N ARG A 207 11.17 18.33 -7.08
CA ARG A 207 11.05 19.59 -6.33
C ARG A 207 10.21 20.62 -7.09
N ARG A 208 10.40 20.71 -8.42
CA ARG A 208 9.56 21.54 -9.29
C ARG A 208 8.09 21.12 -9.23
N LEU A 209 7.80 19.83 -9.07
CA LEU A 209 6.44 19.27 -9.06
C LEU A 209 5.75 19.34 -7.69
N SER A 210 6.52 19.32 -6.59
CA SER A 210 6.02 19.27 -5.22
C SER A 210 5.78 20.63 -4.57
N HIS A 211 6.32 21.71 -5.15
CA HIS A 211 6.37 23.07 -4.57
C HIS A 211 7.09 23.20 -3.22
N SER A 212 7.65 22.11 -2.68
CA SER A 212 8.31 22.08 -1.39
C SER A 212 9.58 21.23 -1.47
N PRO A 213 10.68 21.65 -0.83
CA PRO A 213 11.89 20.84 -0.81
C PRO A 213 11.64 19.57 0.00
N PHE A 214 12.17 18.45 -0.48
CA PHE A 214 12.20 17.21 0.29
C PHE A 214 13.29 17.32 1.35
N LYS A 215 12.93 17.07 2.61
CA LYS A 215 13.90 17.07 3.72
C LYS A 215 14.52 15.69 3.87
N THR A 216 13.67 14.68 3.85
CA THR A 216 14.05 13.29 4.11
C THR A 216 13.91 12.40 2.89
N LEU A 217 14.59 11.24 2.92
CA LEU A 217 14.43 10.20 1.92
C LEU A 217 12.98 9.70 1.82
N SER A 218 12.29 9.59 2.96
CA SER A 218 10.87 9.26 3.01
C SER A 218 10.01 10.27 2.24
N ASP A 219 10.24 11.58 2.43
CA ASP A 219 9.48 12.64 1.73
C ASP A 219 9.59 12.50 0.20
N LEU A 220 10.82 12.27 -0.28
CA LEU A 220 11.11 12.09 -1.70
C LEU A 220 10.42 10.84 -2.26
N LEU A 221 10.66 9.68 -1.64
CA LEU A 221 10.13 8.40 -2.13
C LEU A 221 8.59 8.37 -2.10
N VAL A 222 7.96 8.88 -1.04
CA VAL A 222 6.49 9.01 -0.97
C VAL A 222 5.98 9.88 -2.10
N PHE A 223 6.63 11.01 -2.38
CA PHE A 223 6.19 11.89 -3.46
C PHE A 223 6.32 11.21 -4.82
N ILE A 224 7.47 10.59 -5.13
CA ILE A 224 7.69 9.88 -6.40
C ILE A 224 6.65 8.77 -6.58
N LEU A 225 6.43 7.95 -5.57
CA LEU A 225 5.52 6.79 -5.64
C LEU A 225 4.04 7.18 -5.69
N THR A 226 3.65 8.34 -5.12
CA THR A 226 2.26 8.81 -5.13
C THR A 226 1.95 9.78 -6.28
N TYR A 227 2.97 10.34 -6.93
CA TYR A 227 2.82 11.27 -8.05
C TYR A 227 1.92 10.75 -9.19
N PRO A 228 1.99 9.49 -9.65
CA PRO A 228 1.15 9.01 -10.76
C PRO A 228 -0.34 9.08 -10.45
N ALA A 229 -0.71 8.64 -9.25
CA ALA A 229 -2.09 8.67 -8.78
C ALA A 229 -2.58 10.12 -8.64
N LYS A 230 -1.78 10.98 -8.00
CA LYS A 230 -2.14 12.40 -7.79
C LYS A 230 -2.16 13.21 -9.09
N SER A 231 -1.28 12.89 -10.05
CA SER A 231 -1.25 13.45 -11.39
C SER A 231 -2.51 13.08 -12.17
N ARG A 232 -2.95 11.82 -12.11
CA ARG A 232 -4.23 11.40 -12.69
C ARG A 232 -5.40 12.15 -12.05
N MET A 233 -5.42 12.26 -10.72
CA MET A 233 -6.44 13.04 -10.00
C MET A 233 -6.48 14.51 -10.44
N ALA A 234 -5.32 15.13 -10.65
CA ALA A 234 -5.23 16.50 -11.16
C ALA A 234 -5.73 16.63 -12.61
N LYS A 235 -5.49 15.63 -13.48
CA LYS A 235 -5.99 15.60 -14.87
C LYS A 235 -7.50 15.41 -14.92
N GLU A 236 -8.05 14.59 -14.03
CA GLU A 236 -9.48 14.29 -13.92
C GLU A 236 -10.24 15.35 -13.10
N ALA A 237 -9.54 16.36 -12.56
CA ALA A 237 -10.14 17.36 -11.69
C ALA A 237 -11.21 18.17 -12.42
N CYS A 238 -12.41 18.17 -11.86
CA CYS A 238 -13.56 18.89 -12.38
C CYS A 238 -13.50 20.36 -11.94
N THR A 239 -14.02 21.27 -12.75
CA THR A 239 -14.19 22.68 -12.37
C THR A 239 -15.65 22.97 -12.05
N ILE A 240 -15.92 24.02 -11.27
CA ILE A 240 -17.28 24.46 -10.94
C ILE A 240 -18.11 24.69 -12.22
N ALA A 241 -17.46 25.13 -13.32
CA ALA A 241 -18.14 25.37 -14.59
C ALA A 241 -18.72 24.10 -15.22
N SER A 242 -18.15 22.94 -14.93
CA SER A 242 -18.50 21.62 -15.46
C SER A 242 -19.59 20.90 -14.64
N ILE A 243 -19.96 21.42 -13.46
CA ILE A 243 -21.03 20.84 -12.64
C ILE A 243 -22.37 21.07 -13.35
N PRO A 244 -23.21 20.02 -13.56
CA PRO A 244 -24.55 20.17 -14.10
C PRO A 244 -25.40 21.14 -13.27
N ARG A 245 -26.36 21.81 -13.90
CA ARG A 245 -27.28 22.70 -13.17
C ARG A 245 -28.59 21.97 -12.99
N LYS A 246 -28.71 21.16 -11.93
CA LYS A 246 -29.95 20.42 -11.60
C LYS A 246 -30.97 21.36 -10.93
N GLY A 247 -31.41 22.39 -11.65
CA GLY A 247 -32.37 23.40 -11.15
C GLY A 247 -31.77 24.55 -10.34
N TRP A 248 -30.49 24.46 -9.94
CA TRP A 248 -29.79 25.48 -9.15
C TRP A 248 -28.95 26.45 -10.01
N THR A 249 -28.81 27.70 -9.56
CA THR A 249 -27.93 28.67 -10.21
C THR A 249 -26.46 28.40 -9.90
N ARG A 250 -25.54 28.88 -10.75
CA ARG A 250 -24.09 28.76 -10.50
C ARG A 250 -23.67 29.46 -9.21
N GLU A 251 -24.33 30.57 -8.87
CA GLU A 251 -24.07 31.33 -7.64
C GLU A 251 -24.44 30.51 -6.41
N GLN A 252 -25.61 29.86 -6.40
CA GLN A 252 -26.04 28.98 -5.30
C GLN A 252 -25.06 27.82 -5.09
N ILE A 253 -24.63 27.17 -6.18
CA ILE A 253 -23.63 26.09 -6.13
C ILE A 253 -22.30 26.61 -5.60
N ASN A 254 -21.81 27.74 -6.10
CA ASN A 254 -20.53 28.32 -5.72
C ASN A 254 -20.48 28.77 -4.26
N GLU A 255 -21.52 29.44 -3.76
CA GLU A 255 -21.58 29.86 -2.35
C GLU A 255 -21.66 28.64 -1.41
N THR A 256 -22.41 27.62 -1.79
CA THR A 256 -22.47 26.36 -1.02
C THR A 256 -21.10 25.67 -1.00
N LEU A 257 -20.43 25.58 -2.14
CA LEU A 257 -19.08 25.01 -2.24
C LEU A 257 -18.07 25.76 -1.36
N LYS A 258 -18.10 27.09 -1.35
CA LYS A 258 -17.22 27.89 -0.47
C LYS A 258 -17.42 27.54 1.00
N VAL A 259 -18.66 27.38 1.44
CA VAL A 259 -18.97 27.00 2.83
C VAL A 259 -18.41 25.61 3.13
N LEU A 260 -18.65 24.63 2.26
CA LEU A 260 -18.18 23.26 2.44
C LEU A 260 -16.65 23.17 2.44
N ILE A 261 -15.98 23.82 1.49
CA ILE A 261 -14.52 23.86 1.39
C ILE A 261 -13.92 24.51 2.65
N ASN A 262 -14.50 25.61 3.16
CA ASN A 262 -14.05 26.25 4.39
C ASN A 262 -14.30 25.40 5.65
N ILE A 263 -15.32 24.54 5.65
CA ILE A 263 -15.51 23.56 6.72
C ILE A 263 -14.41 22.50 6.66
N LEU A 264 -14.13 21.95 5.47
CA LEU A 264 -13.08 20.95 5.27
C LEU A 264 -11.68 21.49 5.60
N ASP A 265 -11.39 22.74 5.23
CA ASP A 265 -10.13 23.41 5.55
C ASP A 265 -9.90 23.54 7.07
N LYS A 266 -10.97 23.77 7.84
CA LYS A 266 -10.90 23.95 9.30
C LYS A 266 -10.98 22.65 10.09
N ARG A 267 -11.78 21.69 9.63
CA ARG A 267 -12.08 20.44 10.37
C ARG A 267 -11.22 19.26 9.90
N GLY A 268 -10.63 19.32 8.71
CA GLY A 268 -9.95 18.17 8.10
C GLY A 268 -10.93 17.20 7.44
N PRO A 269 -10.61 15.90 7.39
CA PRO A 269 -11.50 14.87 6.86
C PRO A 269 -12.81 14.77 7.67
N VAL A 270 -13.95 14.80 6.99
CA VAL A 270 -15.28 14.76 7.62
C VAL A 270 -16.21 13.87 6.80
N SER A 271 -17.13 13.13 7.45
CA SER A 271 -18.14 12.34 6.76
C SER A 271 -19.11 13.23 5.97
N GLY A 272 -19.74 12.69 4.92
CA GLY A 272 -20.74 13.44 4.15
C GLY A 272 -21.89 13.95 5.01
N GLU A 273 -22.35 13.14 5.98
CA GLU A 273 -23.46 13.48 6.88
C GLU A 273 -23.09 14.61 7.85
N ASP A 274 -21.94 14.49 8.52
CA ASP A 274 -21.43 15.54 9.42
C ASP A 274 -21.16 16.84 8.67
N LEU A 275 -20.74 16.73 7.40
CA LEU A 275 -20.51 17.89 6.54
C LEU A 275 -21.83 18.60 6.19
N ILE A 276 -22.91 17.86 5.92
CA ILE A 276 -24.28 18.40 5.73
C ILE A 276 -24.74 19.07 7.02
N GLU A 277 -24.62 18.41 8.16
CA GLU A 277 -25.05 18.93 9.46
C GLU A 277 -24.31 20.24 9.79
N ALA A 278 -22.99 20.25 9.63
CA ALA A 278 -22.16 21.43 9.86
C ALA A 278 -22.53 22.60 8.94
N ALA A 279 -22.93 22.31 7.69
CA ALA A 279 -23.28 23.31 6.69
C ALA A 279 -24.74 23.79 6.74
N SER A 280 -25.65 23.00 7.33
CA SER A 280 -27.09 23.29 7.41
C SER A 280 -27.41 24.56 8.20
N SER A 281 -26.53 24.94 9.14
CA SER A 281 -26.61 26.23 9.85
C SER A 281 -26.31 27.45 8.98
N LYS A 282 -25.71 27.25 7.79
CA LYS A 282 -25.18 28.32 6.92
C LYS A 282 -25.76 28.31 5.51
N VAL A 283 -26.31 27.18 5.07
CA VAL A 283 -26.86 26.97 3.74
C VAL A 283 -28.26 26.40 3.88
N SER A 284 -29.24 27.04 3.24
CA SER A 284 -30.58 26.50 3.02
C SER A 284 -30.94 26.74 1.55
N PRO A 285 -31.45 25.73 0.82
CA PRO A 285 -32.06 24.47 1.30
C PRO A 285 -31.12 23.25 1.37
N GLY A 286 -31.49 22.22 2.17
CA GLY A 286 -30.71 20.99 2.37
C GLY A 286 -30.51 20.13 1.11
N GLU A 287 -31.48 20.15 0.19
CA GLU A 287 -31.35 19.45 -1.11
C GLU A 287 -30.18 19.96 -1.95
N LEU A 288 -29.83 21.26 -1.82
CA LEU A 288 -28.66 21.84 -2.46
C LEU A 288 -27.36 21.31 -1.84
N LEU A 289 -27.32 21.10 -0.52
CA LEU A 289 -26.16 20.54 0.16
C LEU A 289 -25.89 19.11 -0.28
N GLU A 290 -26.90 18.25 -0.26
CA GLU A 290 -26.80 16.86 -0.74
C GLU A 290 -26.36 16.82 -2.21
N TYR A 291 -26.95 17.68 -3.04
CA TYR A 291 -26.58 17.78 -4.45
C TYR A 291 -25.11 18.18 -4.64
N VAL A 292 -24.64 19.22 -3.95
CA VAL A 292 -23.26 19.70 -4.05
C VAL A 292 -22.28 18.66 -3.50
N ILE A 293 -22.61 17.98 -2.39
CA ILE A 293 -21.77 16.92 -1.81
C ILE A 293 -21.68 15.70 -2.72
N SER A 294 -22.75 15.37 -3.44
CA SER A 294 -22.71 14.30 -4.44
C SER A 294 -21.80 14.64 -5.64
N THR A 295 -21.61 15.92 -5.96
CA THR A 295 -20.89 16.40 -7.15
C THR A 295 -19.48 16.91 -6.87
N MET A 296 -19.08 17.10 -5.61
CA MET A 296 -17.78 17.68 -5.25
C MET A 296 -16.58 16.74 -5.38
N LYS A 297 -16.76 15.46 -5.75
CA LYS A 297 -15.63 14.52 -5.94
C LYS A 297 -14.67 15.06 -7.02
N ASN A 298 -13.38 15.11 -6.71
CA ASN A 298 -12.31 15.61 -7.58
C ASN A 298 -12.54 17.07 -8.04
N LEU A 299 -13.31 17.85 -7.28
CA LEU A 299 -13.55 19.25 -7.62
C LEU A 299 -12.33 20.11 -7.29
N LYS A 300 -11.87 20.90 -8.24
CA LYS A 300 -10.80 21.89 -8.05
C LYS A 300 -11.29 23.05 -7.17
N CYS A 301 -10.69 23.20 -6.00
CA CYS A 301 -11.02 24.25 -5.02
C CYS A 301 -9.91 25.31 -4.86
N GLY A 302 -8.72 25.08 -5.43
CA GLY A 302 -7.61 26.03 -5.45
C GLY A 302 -6.68 25.80 -6.65
N MET A 303 -5.52 26.47 -6.69
CA MET A 303 -4.55 26.25 -7.78
C MET A 303 -4.02 24.80 -7.80
N HIS A 304 -3.77 24.24 -6.61
CA HIS A 304 -3.16 22.91 -6.41
C HIS A 304 -3.94 22.06 -5.41
N GLN A 305 -5.23 22.33 -5.22
CA GLN A 305 -6.08 21.60 -4.27
C GLN A 305 -7.35 21.13 -4.93
N ILE A 306 -7.74 19.91 -4.58
CA ILE A 306 -9.02 19.32 -4.95
C ILE A 306 -9.73 18.77 -3.72
N VAL A 307 -11.04 18.59 -3.85
CA VAL A 307 -11.83 17.82 -2.89
C VAL A 307 -11.68 16.33 -3.20
N ALA A 308 -11.04 15.60 -2.31
CA ALA A 308 -10.98 14.14 -2.36
C ALA A 308 -12.20 13.54 -1.67
N ARG A 309 -12.68 12.43 -2.23
CA ARG A 309 -13.75 11.60 -1.67
C ARG A 309 -13.20 10.19 -1.49
N LYS A 310 -13.18 9.68 -0.26
CA LYS A 310 -12.65 8.35 0.10
C LYS A 310 -13.67 7.64 0.99
N GLU A 311 -13.69 6.31 0.95
CA GLU A 311 -14.46 5.53 1.92
C GLU A 311 -13.58 5.25 3.13
N ASN A 312 -14.12 5.51 4.32
CA ASN A 312 -13.43 5.20 5.56
C ASN A 312 -13.49 3.67 5.79
N PRO A 313 -12.35 2.97 5.92
CA PRO A 313 -12.32 1.52 6.06
C PRO A 313 -12.86 1.00 7.40
N ILE A 314 -13.06 1.88 8.39
CA ILE A 314 -13.56 1.54 9.73
C ILE A 314 -15.08 1.80 9.81
N SER A 315 -15.53 2.99 9.38
CA SER A 315 -16.95 3.36 9.47
C SER A 315 -17.77 2.98 8.23
N ASN A 316 -17.11 2.61 7.12
CA ASN A 316 -17.71 2.44 5.79
C ASN A 316 -18.45 3.68 5.27
N LEU A 317 -18.24 4.85 5.88
CA LEU A 317 -18.84 6.10 5.45
C LEU A 317 -17.96 6.80 4.43
N THR A 318 -18.60 7.54 3.52
CA THR A 318 -17.87 8.43 2.61
C THR A 318 -17.34 9.63 3.38
N GLU A 319 -16.02 9.80 3.37
CA GLU A 319 -15.30 10.96 3.88
C GLU A 319 -14.85 11.90 2.76
N TYR A 320 -14.91 13.20 3.06
CA TYR A 320 -14.47 14.29 2.20
C TYR A 320 -13.30 15.01 2.85
N SER A 321 -12.28 15.34 2.08
CA SER A 321 -11.09 16.07 2.56
C SER A 321 -10.49 16.93 1.45
N LEU A 322 -9.71 17.95 1.82
CA LEU A 322 -8.89 18.68 0.86
C LEU A 322 -7.58 17.93 0.61
N GLU A 323 -7.25 17.68 -0.65
CA GLU A 323 -6.00 17.03 -1.04
C GLU A 323 -5.20 17.92 -1.99
N THR A 324 -3.92 18.11 -1.66
CA THR A 324 -2.98 18.84 -2.51
C THR A 324 -2.52 17.94 -3.66
N VAL A 325 -2.70 18.43 -4.87
CA VAL A 325 -2.26 17.78 -6.11
C VAL A 325 -0.98 18.41 -6.64
N PRO A 326 -0.08 17.62 -7.27
CA PRO A 326 1.17 18.15 -7.82
C PRO A 326 0.92 18.96 -9.10
N LEU A 327 1.94 19.70 -9.53
CA LEU A 327 1.92 20.28 -10.88
C LEU A 327 1.87 19.19 -11.94
N LEU A 328 1.11 19.47 -12.99
CA LEU A 328 1.07 18.62 -14.17
C LEU A 328 2.27 18.97 -15.05
N THR A 329 3.09 17.97 -15.35
CA THR A 329 4.09 18.06 -16.42
C THR A 329 3.56 17.51 -17.74
N THR A 330 4.07 18.06 -18.84
CA THR A 330 3.86 17.55 -20.20
C THR A 330 4.90 16.48 -20.57
N GLU A 331 5.99 16.38 -19.81
CA GLU A 331 7.05 15.41 -20.02
C GLU A 331 6.62 14.03 -19.50
N ALA A 332 6.95 12.98 -20.25
CA ALA A 332 6.82 11.61 -19.75
C ALA A 332 7.89 11.39 -18.66
N ILE A 333 7.44 11.13 -17.43
CA ILE A 333 8.31 10.85 -16.28
C ILE A 333 8.23 9.36 -15.97
N ASP A 334 9.38 8.68 -15.94
CA ASP A 334 9.50 7.33 -15.42
C ASP A 334 9.65 7.36 -13.89
N TYR A 335 8.53 7.56 -13.22
CA TYR A 335 8.48 7.64 -11.75
C TYR A 335 8.90 6.34 -11.07
N TYR A 336 8.64 5.18 -11.70
CA TYR A 336 9.06 3.92 -11.12
C TYR A 336 10.57 3.76 -11.26
N GLY A 337 11.14 4.01 -12.44
CA GLY A 337 12.59 4.00 -12.64
C GLY A 337 13.33 5.01 -11.77
N ASP A 338 12.79 6.21 -11.56
CA ASP A 338 13.36 7.19 -10.65
C ASP A 338 13.33 6.70 -9.19
N ALA A 339 12.21 6.10 -8.73
CA ALA A 339 12.11 5.52 -7.38
C ALA A 339 13.08 4.35 -7.18
N VAL A 340 13.20 3.45 -8.16
CA VAL A 340 14.17 2.34 -8.14
C VAL A 340 15.58 2.88 -8.10
N PHE A 341 15.90 3.89 -8.92
CA PHE A 341 17.22 4.51 -8.92
C PHE A 341 17.59 5.11 -7.56
N VAL A 342 16.67 5.88 -6.94
CA VAL A 342 16.89 6.44 -5.60
C VAL A 342 17.06 5.33 -4.57
N TYR A 343 16.26 4.28 -4.64
CA TYR A 343 16.37 3.10 -3.78
C TYR A 343 17.73 2.41 -3.92
N GLU A 344 18.12 2.03 -5.14
CA GLU A 344 19.39 1.33 -5.39
C GLU A 344 20.59 2.19 -4.98
N THR A 345 20.53 3.50 -5.28
CA THR A 345 21.64 4.41 -5.00
C THR A 345 21.73 4.71 -3.50
N VAL A 346 20.68 5.27 -2.91
CA VAL A 346 20.73 5.81 -1.54
C VAL A 346 20.55 4.72 -0.48
N VAL A 347 19.79 3.67 -0.76
CA VAL A 347 19.53 2.61 0.23
C VAL A 347 20.56 1.50 0.10
N LEU A 348 20.82 1.00 -1.10
CA LEU A 348 21.69 -0.18 -1.28
C LEU A 348 23.18 0.16 -1.49
N GLN A 349 23.49 1.33 -2.06
CA GLN A 349 24.86 1.72 -2.44
C GLN A 349 25.35 2.95 -1.68
N TYR A 350 24.83 3.18 -0.47
CA TYR A 350 25.24 4.33 0.33
C TYR A 350 26.77 4.33 0.55
N PRO A 351 27.49 5.42 0.27
CA PRO A 351 28.94 5.38 0.17
C PRO A 351 29.62 5.27 1.53
N GLU A 352 30.78 4.60 1.55
CA GLU A 352 31.53 4.29 2.76
C GLU A 352 32.49 5.42 3.17
N VAL A 353 31.96 6.61 3.49
CA VAL A 353 32.81 7.73 3.95
C VAL A 353 32.80 7.81 5.48
N GLY A 354 33.78 7.20 6.15
CA GLY A 354 33.91 7.21 7.62
C GLY A 354 33.03 6.17 8.34
N SER A 355 32.72 6.37 9.63
CA SER A 355 31.92 5.41 10.44
C SER A 355 30.45 5.30 10.02
N GLU A 356 30.00 6.15 9.11
CA GLU A 356 28.62 6.20 8.58
C GLU A 356 28.29 4.99 7.69
N TYR A 357 29.32 4.32 7.14
CA TYR A 357 29.18 3.02 6.49
C TYR A 357 28.46 1.98 7.36
N SER A 358 28.72 2.04 8.67
CA SER A 358 28.19 1.07 9.61
C SER A 358 26.71 1.26 9.90
N MET A 359 26.09 2.41 9.59
CA MET A 359 24.72 2.68 10.02
C MET A 359 23.69 2.39 8.94
N VAL A 360 23.84 2.96 7.73
CA VAL A 360 22.84 2.74 6.65
C VAL A 360 22.80 1.27 6.25
N LYS A 361 23.97 0.65 6.02
CA LYS A 361 24.08 -0.77 5.69
C LYS A 361 23.52 -1.66 6.80
N LEU A 362 23.87 -1.39 8.06
CA LEU A 362 23.31 -2.13 9.20
C LEU A 362 21.79 -2.00 9.28
N CYS A 363 21.24 -0.81 9.02
CA CYS A 363 19.79 -0.61 9.00
C CYS A 363 19.13 -1.41 7.88
N VAL A 364 19.73 -1.41 6.68
CA VAL A 364 19.26 -2.22 5.54
C VAL A 364 19.30 -3.70 5.89
N ASP A 365 20.43 -4.20 6.37
CA ASP A 365 20.60 -5.60 6.78
C ASP A 365 19.60 -5.96 7.89
N THR A 366 19.36 -5.07 8.85
CA THR A 366 18.37 -5.25 9.93
C THR A 366 16.95 -5.40 9.35
N MET A 367 16.56 -4.55 8.40
CA MET A 367 15.25 -4.61 7.75
C MET A 367 15.09 -5.83 6.85
N LEU A 368 16.16 -6.27 6.17
CA LEU A 368 16.13 -7.47 5.32
C LEU A 368 16.17 -8.76 6.15
N ASN A 369 16.79 -8.75 7.32
CA ASN A 369 16.79 -9.87 8.26
C ASN A 369 15.48 -10.02 9.04
N CYS A 370 14.49 -9.14 8.86
CA CYS A 370 13.12 -9.37 9.34
C CYS A 370 12.42 -10.40 8.44
N ALA A 371 12.24 -11.63 8.90
CA ALA A 371 11.59 -12.65 8.10
C ALA A 371 10.06 -12.55 8.19
N TYR A 372 9.52 -12.23 9.37
CA TYR A 372 8.09 -12.38 9.65
C TYR A 372 7.36 -11.09 10.00
N LEU A 373 6.17 -10.97 9.42
CA LEU A 373 5.13 -10.04 9.81
C LEU A 373 3.92 -10.74 10.44
#